data_AF-A0AAE5WN84-F1
#
_entry.id   AF-A0AAE5WN84-F1
#
_cell.length_a   1.000
_cell.length_b   1.000
_cell.length_c   1.000
_cell.angle_alpha   90.00
_cell.angle_beta   90.00
_cell.angle_gamma   90.00
#
_symmetry.space_group_name_H-M   'P 1'
#
loop_
_entity.id
_entity.type
_entity.pdbx_description
1 polymer ?
#
loop_
_entity_poly.entity_id
_entity_poly.type
_entity_poly.pdbx_seq_one_letter_code
_entity_poly.pdbx_strand_id
1 'polypeptide(L)'
;MLRRLADQFEISSAAHVAANGIERDADWFLLKLQEEMGELTQAWNRLTGRGRAKGRSPEEMQRDLADETADLLGHLLLFARSNDIDLAAAIERKWLFQPAEAPKS
;
A
#
# COMPACT_ATOMS: atom_id res chain seq x y z
N MET A 1 0.04 -14.62 7.96
CA MET A 1 -0.76 -13.69 7.14
C MET A 1 0.10 -12.64 6.43
N LEU A 2 0.69 -11.67 7.14
CA LEU A 2 1.38 -10.51 6.51
C LEU A 2 2.50 -10.90 5.54
N ARG A 3 3.33 -11.90 5.88
CA ARG A 3 4.37 -12.40 4.97
C ARG A 3 3.81 -12.93 3.64
N ARG A 4 2.75 -13.74 3.71
CA ARG A 4 2.07 -14.27 2.52
C ARG A 4 1.46 -13.15 1.67
N LEU A 5 0.88 -12.14 2.31
CA LEU A 5 0.35 -10.98 1.59
C LEU A 5 1.48 -10.18 0.92
N ALA A 6 2.60 -9.96 1.61
CA ALA A 6 3.78 -9.34 1.04
C ALA A 6 4.35 -10.16 -0.15
N ASP A 7 4.34 -11.49 -0.09
CA ASP A 7 4.73 -12.36 -1.22
C ASP A 7 3.82 -12.16 -2.44
N GLN A 8 2.50 -12.00 -2.23
CA GLN A 8 1.56 -11.75 -3.33
C GLN A 8 1.76 -10.38 -3.97
N PHE A 9 1.97 -9.35 -3.15
CA PHE A 9 2.32 -8.01 -3.64
C PHE A 9 3.65 -8.04 -4.41
N GLU A 10 4.64 -8.79 -3.92
CA GLU A 10 5.94 -8.92 -4.60
C GLU A 10 5.80 -9.53 -5.99
N ILE A 11 5.01 -10.60 -6.13
CA ILE A 11 4.75 -11.22 -7.44
C ILE A 11 4.12 -10.21 -8.42
N SER A 12 3.10 -9.49 -7.96
CA SER A 12 2.40 -8.48 -8.79
C SER A 12 3.32 -7.31 -9.17
N SER A 13 4.05 -6.77 -8.18
CA SER A 13 4.96 -5.64 -8.36
C SER A 13 6.13 -5.99 -9.29
N ALA A 14 6.72 -7.18 -9.11
CA ALA A 14 7.81 -7.64 -9.98
C ALA A 14 7.36 -7.80 -11.45
N ALA A 15 6.16 -8.32 -11.68
CA ALA A 15 5.60 -8.42 -13.03
C ALA A 15 5.39 -7.03 -13.66
N HIS A 16 4.86 -6.08 -12.91
CA HIS A 16 4.68 -4.70 -13.36
C HIS A 16 6.00 -4.01 -13.70
N VAL A 17 7.00 -4.12 -12.83
CA VAL A 17 8.32 -3.50 -13.03
C VAL A 17 9.05 -4.10 -14.22
N ALA A 18 9.02 -5.43 -14.39
CA ALA A 18 9.62 -6.10 -15.54
C ALA A 18 8.98 -5.64 -16.86
N ALA A 19 7.65 -5.43 -16.87
CA ALA A 19 6.93 -4.93 -18.04
C ALA A 19 7.27 -3.47 -18.41
N ASN A 20 7.72 -2.67 -17.43
CA ASN A 20 7.98 -1.23 -17.61
C ASN A 20 9.48 -0.86 -17.58
N GLY A 21 10.39 -1.83 -17.41
CA GLY A 21 11.84 -1.58 -17.40
C GLY A 21 12.31 -0.74 -16.22
N ILE A 22 11.64 -0.85 -15.08
CA ILE A 22 11.93 -0.07 -13.86
C ILE A 22 13.02 -0.77 -13.04
N GLU A 23 13.95 -0.02 -12.46
CA GLU A 23 14.89 -0.53 -11.46
C GLU A 23 14.29 -0.39 -10.05
N ARG A 24 14.28 -1.48 -9.27
CA ARG A 24 13.76 -1.52 -7.89
C ARG A 24 14.89 -1.60 -6.88
N ASP A 25 15.72 -0.57 -6.85
CA ASP A 25 16.74 -0.43 -5.81
C ASP A 25 16.11 -0.09 -4.45
N ALA A 26 16.95 0.05 -3.41
CA ALA A 26 16.46 0.34 -2.06
C ALA A 26 15.72 1.69 -1.99
N ASP A 27 16.17 2.70 -2.74
CA ASP A 27 15.57 4.03 -2.77
C ASP A 27 14.20 4.00 -3.45
N TRP A 28 14.03 3.18 -4.48
CA TRP A 28 12.76 2.98 -5.17
C TRP A 28 11.63 2.63 -4.21
N PHE A 29 11.84 1.70 -3.28
CA PHE A 29 10.79 1.30 -2.32
C PHE A 29 10.37 2.44 -1.41
N LEU A 30 11.31 3.28 -0.96
CA LEU A 30 11.03 4.44 -0.12
C LEU A 30 10.34 5.56 -0.92
N LEU A 31 10.80 5.83 -2.14
CA LEU A 31 10.24 6.86 -3.01
C LEU A 31 8.82 6.50 -3.46
N LYS A 32 8.57 5.23 -3.79
CA LYS A 32 7.22 4.73 -4.07
C LYS A 32 6.29 4.91 -2.88
N LEU A 33 6.73 4.58 -1.66
CA LEU A 33 5.93 4.84 -0.45
C LEU A 33 5.51 6.30 -0.30
N GLN A 34 6.42 7.23 -0.60
CA GLN A 34 6.13 8.67 -0.58
C GLN A 34 5.14 9.07 -1.69
N GLU A 35 5.26 8.48 -2.88
CA GLU A 35 4.34 8.67 -4.01
C GLU A 35 2.92 8.22 -3.64
N GLU A 36 2.75 6.96 -3.20
CA GLU A 36 1.43 6.40 -2.82
C GLU A 36 0.77 7.19 -1.69
N MET A 37 1.56 7.65 -0.70
CA MET A 37 1.06 8.53 0.36
C MET A 37 0.53 9.86 -0.20
N GLY A 38 1.19 10.40 -1.23
CA GLY A 38 0.76 11.59 -1.95
C GLY A 38 -0.54 11.38 -2.73
N GLU A 39 -0.69 10.23 -3.40
CA GLU A 39 -1.91 9.86 -4.14
C GLU A 39 -3.09 9.63 -3.20
N LEU A 40 -2.88 8.89 -2.10
CA LEU A 40 -3.86 8.74 -1.02
C LEU A 40 -4.31 10.09 -0.46
N THR A 41 -3.37 10.99 -0.20
CA THR A 41 -3.67 12.34 0.31
C THR A 41 -4.51 13.13 -0.68
N GLN A 42 -4.22 13.02 -1.98
CA GLN A 42 -5.00 13.67 -3.03
C GLN A 42 -6.42 13.09 -3.13
N ALA A 43 -6.57 11.77 -3.07
CA ALA A 43 -7.88 11.11 -3.05
C ALA A 43 -8.70 11.53 -1.84
N TRP A 44 -8.10 11.57 -0.64
CA TRP A 44 -8.74 12.04 0.58
C TRP A 44 -9.20 13.50 0.49
N ASN A 45 -8.33 14.39 -0.01
CA ASN A 45 -8.67 15.79 -0.18
C ASN A 45 -9.84 15.97 -1.16
N ARG A 46 -9.87 15.18 -2.24
CA ARG A 46 -10.97 15.18 -3.21
C ARG A 46 -12.29 14.74 -2.56
N LEU A 47 -12.28 13.59 -1.88
CA LEU A 47 -13.47 13.05 -1.22
C LEU A 47 -14.03 14.00 -0.15
N THR A 48 -13.15 14.70 0.57
CA THR A 48 -13.54 15.63 1.65
C THR A 48 -13.80 17.07 1.19
N GLY A 49 -13.87 17.30 -0.13
CA GLY A 49 -14.22 18.61 -0.70
C GLY A 49 -13.11 19.67 -0.65
N ARG A 50 -11.87 19.29 -0.30
CA ARG A 50 -10.68 20.16 -0.29
C ARG A 50 -9.89 20.11 -1.60
N GLY A 51 -10.21 19.17 -2.49
CA GLY A 51 -9.63 19.00 -3.82
C GLY A 51 -10.68 19.08 -4.93
N ARG A 52 -10.23 19.30 -6.18
CA ARG A 52 -11.12 19.31 -7.34
C ARG A 52 -11.61 17.88 -7.65
N ALA A 53 -12.93 17.68 -7.75
CA ALA A 53 -13.54 16.40 -8.11
C ALA A 53 -13.18 15.94 -9.54
N LYS A 54 -12.80 16.86 -10.44
CA LYS A 54 -12.44 16.58 -11.84
C LYS A 54 -13.47 15.69 -12.56
N GLY A 55 -14.77 15.94 -12.31
CA GLY A 55 -15.87 15.21 -12.94
C GLY A 55 -16.21 13.85 -12.33
N ARG A 56 -15.52 13.42 -11.25
CA ARG A 56 -15.81 12.16 -10.56
C ARG A 56 -17.08 12.20 -9.72
N SER A 57 -17.82 11.11 -9.70
CA SER A 57 -18.94 10.87 -8.78
C SER A 57 -18.46 10.59 -7.35
N PRO A 58 -19.33 10.70 -6.34
CA PRO A 58 -19.01 10.30 -4.97
C PRO A 58 -18.51 8.85 -4.85
N GLU A 59 -19.10 7.92 -5.60
CA GLU A 59 -18.74 6.50 -5.59
C GLU A 59 -17.37 6.27 -6.22
N GLU A 60 -17.05 7.00 -7.31
CA GLU A 60 -15.71 6.96 -7.91
C GLU A 60 -14.66 7.52 -6.95
N MET A 61 -14.94 8.61 -6.24
CA MET A 61 -14.01 9.17 -5.26
C MET A 61 -13.78 8.25 -4.05
N GLN A 62 -14.79 7.48 -3.62
CA GLN A 62 -14.61 6.47 -2.58
C GLN A 62 -13.79 5.28 -3.07
N ARG A 63 -13.98 4.87 -4.33
CA ARG A 63 -13.17 3.81 -4.95
C ARG A 63 -11.72 4.24 -5.09
N ASP A 64 -11.47 5.44 -5.62
CA ASP A 64 -10.12 6.03 -5.70
C ASP A 64 -9.44 5.93 -4.32
N LEU A 65 -10.12 6.40 -3.25
CA LEU A 65 -9.54 6.34 -1.90
C LEU A 65 -9.20 4.91 -1.44
N ALA A 66 -10.06 3.93 -1.75
CA ALA A 66 -9.82 2.54 -1.39
C ALA A 66 -8.63 1.94 -2.17
N ASP A 67 -8.54 2.24 -3.46
CA ASP A 67 -7.47 1.79 -4.34
C ASP A 67 -6.12 2.37 -3.87
N GLU A 68 -6.03 3.69 -3.65
CA GLU A 68 -4.80 4.32 -3.12
C GLU A 68 -4.40 3.79 -1.74
N THR A 69 -5.38 3.42 -0.90
CA THR A 69 -5.11 2.81 0.41
C THR A 69 -4.50 1.41 0.25
N ALA A 70 -4.99 0.64 -0.72
CA ALA A 70 -4.46 -0.67 -1.04
C ALA A 70 -3.03 -0.57 -1.62
N ASP A 71 -2.75 0.42 -2.47
CA ASP A 71 -1.43 0.64 -3.04
C ASP A 71 -0.41 1.08 -1.98
N LEU A 72 -0.79 1.98 -1.06
CA LEU A 72 0.06 2.34 0.08
C LEU A 72 0.35 1.13 0.98
N LEU A 73 -0.66 0.30 1.28
CA LEU A 73 -0.46 -0.93 2.04
C LEU A 73 0.48 -1.89 1.31
N GLY A 74 0.29 -2.06 0.01
CA GLY A 74 1.13 -2.90 -0.83
C GLY A 74 2.58 -2.47 -0.78
N HIS A 75 2.86 -1.19 -1.02
CA HIS A 75 4.21 -0.64 -0.98
C HIS A 75 4.83 -0.67 0.43
N LEU A 76 4.03 -0.54 1.50
CA LEU A 76 4.54 -0.74 2.87
C LEU A 76 4.98 -2.17 3.12
N LEU A 77 4.24 -3.16 2.64
CA LEU A 77 4.60 -4.57 2.75
C LEU A 77 5.83 -4.91 1.89
N LEU A 78 5.93 -4.33 0.69
CA LEU A 78 7.09 -4.46 -0.18
C LEU A 78 8.35 -3.85 0.47
N PHE A 79 8.24 -2.65 1.04
CA PHE A 79 9.32 -1.99 1.78
C PHE A 79 9.77 -2.81 3.00
N ALA A 80 8.82 -3.34 3.78
CA ALA A 80 9.15 -4.19 4.91
C ALA A 80 9.90 -5.45 4.46
N ARG A 81 9.45 -6.06 3.35
CA ARG A 81 10.09 -7.23 2.76
C ARG A 81 11.50 -6.92 2.25
N SER A 82 11.69 -5.84 1.50
CA SER A 82 13.00 -5.50 0.90
C SER A 82 14.08 -5.19 1.94
N ASN A 83 13.67 -4.85 3.17
CA ASN A 83 14.54 -4.55 4.30
C ASN A 83 14.58 -5.69 5.36
N ASP A 84 14.05 -6.88 5.04
CA ASP A 84 13.98 -8.03 5.95
C ASP A 84 13.31 -7.73 7.31
N ILE A 85 12.31 -6.83 7.31
CA ILE A 85 11.57 -6.44 8.52
C ILE A 85 10.47 -7.47 8.79
N ASP A 86 10.54 -8.15 9.95
CA ASP A 86 9.41 -8.92 10.48
C ASP A 86 8.33 -7.97 11.02
N LEU A 87 7.46 -7.52 10.12
CA LEU A 87 6.40 -6.58 10.43
C LEU A 87 5.39 -7.16 11.43
N ALA A 88 5.15 -8.47 11.41
CA ALA A 88 4.23 -9.10 12.36
C ALA A 88 4.79 -9.05 13.78
N ALA A 89 6.05 -9.43 13.97
CA ALA A 89 6.73 -9.34 15.27
C ALA A 89 6.88 -7.88 15.73
N ALA A 90 7.11 -6.94 14.80
CA ALA A 90 7.14 -5.51 15.11
C ALA A 90 5.79 -4.98 15.60
N ILE A 91 4.68 -5.42 15.00
CA ILE A 91 3.32 -5.08 15.46
C ILE A 91 3.06 -5.67 16.84
N GLU A 92 3.33 -6.96 17.06
CA GLU A 92 3.11 -7.62 18.36
C GLU A 92 3.89 -6.92 19.47
N ARG A 93 5.16 -6.60 19.23
CA ARG A 93 6.01 -5.88 20.19
C ARG A 93 5.52 -4.46 20.48
N LYS A 94 5.05 -3.72 19.46
CA LYS A 94 4.71 -2.29 19.60
C LYS A 94 3.25 -2.03 20.00
N TRP A 95 2.34 -2.88 19.55
CA TRP A 95 0.89 -2.71 19.69
C TRP A 95 0.22 -3.77 20.56
N LEU A 96 0.97 -4.77 21.04
CA LEU A 96 0.52 -5.77 22.02
C LEU A 96 -0.65 -6.65 21.56
N PHE A 97 -0.84 -6.81 20.24
CA PHE A 97 -1.77 -7.76 19.66
C PHE A 97 -1.09 -8.56 18.54
N GLN A 98 -1.56 -9.79 18.33
CA GLN A 98 -1.11 -10.62 17.21
C GLN A 98 -1.95 -10.33 15.96
N PRO A 99 -1.33 -10.05 14.80
CA PRO A 99 -2.04 -9.98 13.54
C PRO A 99 -2.57 -11.37 13.16
N ALA A 100 -3.76 -11.74 13.63
CA ALA A 100 -4.42 -13.00 13.34
C ALA A 100 -5.22 -12.91 12.03
N GLU A 101 -5.44 -14.06 11.37
CA GLU A 101 -6.51 -14.14 10.37
C GLU A 101 -7.84 -13.89 11.08
N ALA A 102 -8.72 -13.07 10.49
CA ALA A 102 -10.10 -13.01 10.94
C ALA A 102 -10.67 -14.45 10.90
N PRO A 103 -11.40 -14.90 11.93
CA PRO A 103 -12.03 -16.21 11.88
C PRO A 103 -12.90 -16.26 10.63
N LYS A 104 -12.76 -17.34 9.83
CA LYS A 104 -13.66 -17.59 8.71
C LYS A 104 -15.07 -17.76 9.29
N SER A 105 -15.93 -16.79 9.03
CA SER A 105 -17.38 -16.91 9.20
C SER A 105 -17.94 -17.99 8.30
#